data_AF-A0A315CEZ6-F1
#
_entry.id   AF-A0A315CEZ6-F1
#
_cell.length_a   1.000
_cell.length_b   1.000
_cell.length_c   1.000
_cell.angle_alpha   90.00
_cell.angle_beta   90.00
_cell.angle_gamma   90.00
#
_symmetry.space_group_name_H-M   'P 1'
#
loop_
_entity.id
_entity.type
_entity.pdbx_description
1 polymer ?
#
loop_
_entity_poly.entity_id
_entity_poly.type
_entity_poly.pdbx_seq_one_letter_code
_entity_poly.pdbx_strand_id
1 'polypeptide(L)'
;MKKLVALCLPFALLAACSTPSIGDKQADVPPRITIKDDVRTWDKPGAFGPVPSELKTNGQAVCASLNTEKYKFEARGYHARAENIDGKPFAGGGYYCVRSN
;
A
#
# COMPACT_ATOMS: atom_id res chain seq x y z
N MET A 1 -55.29 -14.99 -19.38
CA MET A 1 -53.97 -15.55 -19.03
C MET A 1 -52.91 -14.51 -19.36
N LYS A 2 -52.37 -13.82 -18.35
CA LYS A 2 -51.39 -12.72 -18.51
C LYS A 2 -50.00 -13.32 -18.74
N LYS A 3 -49.36 -13.04 -19.88
CA LYS A 3 -47.98 -13.41 -20.16
C LYS A 3 -47.06 -12.42 -19.43
N LEU A 4 -46.36 -12.88 -18.40
CA LEU A 4 -45.32 -12.12 -17.71
C LEU A 4 -44.07 -12.08 -18.61
N VAL A 5 -43.80 -10.91 -19.18
CA VAL A 5 -42.54 -10.63 -19.89
C VAL A 5 -41.49 -10.35 -18.81
N ALA A 6 -40.62 -11.32 -18.55
CA ALA A 6 -39.49 -11.18 -17.65
C ALA A 6 -38.43 -10.27 -18.31
N LEU A 7 -38.39 -9.02 -17.86
CA LEU A 7 -37.38 -8.03 -18.25
C LEU A 7 -36.06 -8.41 -17.55
N CYS A 8 -35.15 -9.06 -18.29
CA CYS A 8 -33.82 -9.40 -17.81
C CYS A 8 -32.95 -8.13 -17.82
N LEU A 9 -32.80 -7.47 -16.67
CA LEU A 9 -31.83 -6.37 -16.49
C LEU A 9 -30.41 -6.96 -16.45
N PRO A 10 -29.49 -6.58 -17.35
CA PRO A 10 -28.09 -7.00 -17.22
C PRO A 10 -27.44 -6.17 -16.10
N PHE A 11 -27.18 -6.80 -14.97
CA PHE A 11 -26.34 -6.25 -13.91
C PHE A 11 -24.90 -6.12 -14.45
N ALA A 12 -24.52 -4.90 -14.82
CA ALA A 12 -23.14 -4.56 -15.14
C ALA A 12 -22.30 -4.59 -13.85
N LEU A 13 -21.56 -5.68 -13.64
CA LEU A 13 -20.57 -5.81 -12.57
C LEU A 13 -19.39 -4.89 -12.89
N LEU A 14 -19.39 -3.68 -12.30
CA LEU A 14 -18.21 -2.83 -12.25
C LEU A 14 -17.16 -3.51 -11.36
N ALA A 15 -16.19 -4.16 -11.98
CA ALA A 15 -14.98 -4.60 -11.29
C ALA A 15 -14.22 -3.35 -10.82
N ALA A 16 -14.32 -3.02 -9.54
CA ALA A 16 -13.53 -1.97 -8.92
C ALA A 16 -12.08 -2.46 -8.79
N CYS A 17 -11.18 -1.96 -9.64
CA CYS A 17 -9.74 -2.13 -9.44
C CYS A 17 -9.31 -1.31 -8.22
N SER A 18 -9.20 -1.93 -7.06
CA SER A 18 -8.64 -1.30 -5.86
C SER A 18 -7.11 -1.22 -5.99
N THR A 19 -6.57 -0.01 -6.08
CA THR A 19 -5.13 0.21 -5.91
C THR A 19 -4.75 -0.06 -4.45
N PRO A 20 -3.64 -0.75 -4.17
CA PRO A 20 -3.22 -0.99 -2.79
C PRO A 20 -3.00 0.35 -2.07
N SER A 21 -3.80 0.59 -1.02
CA SER A 21 -3.71 1.76 -0.17
C SER A 21 -3.24 1.38 1.24
N ILE A 22 -2.80 2.39 1.99
CA ILE A 22 -2.57 2.27 3.42
C ILE A 22 -3.92 2.23 4.17
N GLY A 23 -3.90 1.78 5.42
CA GLY A 23 -5.03 1.91 6.33
C GLY A 23 -5.01 3.23 7.11
N ASP A 24 -6.08 3.48 7.88
CA ASP A 24 -6.22 4.68 8.71
C ASP A 24 -5.28 4.69 9.93
N LYS A 25 -4.77 3.51 10.30
CA LYS A 25 -3.79 3.30 11.37
C LYS A 25 -2.94 2.07 11.06
N GLN A 26 -1.84 1.93 11.79
CA GLN A 26 -1.03 0.73 11.75
C GLN A 26 -1.83 -0.48 12.25
N ALA A 27 -1.73 -1.61 11.55
CA ALA A 27 -2.36 -2.87 11.94
C ALA A 27 -1.54 -3.63 13.01
N ASP A 28 -2.16 -4.62 13.66
CA ASP A 28 -1.48 -5.47 14.64
C ASP A 28 -0.47 -6.44 13.99
N VAL A 29 -0.72 -6.83 12.74
CA VAL A 29 0.20 -7.68 11.97
C VAL A 29 1.06 -6.77 11.08
N PRO A 30 2.40 -6.80 11.24
CA PRO A 30 3.28 -5.92 10.47
C PRO A 30 3.30 -6.28 8.98
N PRO A 31 3.52 -5.29 8.10
CA PRO A 31 3.89 -5.52 6.72
C PRO A 31 5.34 -6.04 6.66
N ARG A 32 5.59 -6.95 5.72
CA ARG A 32 6.89 -7.56 5.47
C ARG A 32 7.31 -7.35 4.02
N ILE A 33 8.59 -7.12 3.81
CA ILE A 33 9.18 -7.19 2.48
C ILE A 33 9.10 -8.61 1.91
N THR A 34 8.52 -8.74 0.72
CA THR A 34 8.51 -9.97 -0.08
C THR A 34 9.08 -9.70 -1.46
N ILE A 35 9.37 -10.76 -2.22
CA ILE A 35 9.74 -10.69 -3.64
C ILE A 35 8.54 -11.20 -4.43
N LYS A 36 7.99 -10.34 -5.30
CA LYS A 36 6.92 -10.69 -6.22
C LYS A 36 7.34 -10.23 -7.62
N ASP A 37 7.33 -11.13 -8.59
CA ASP A 37 7.72 -10.84 -9.98
C ASP A 37 9.13 -10.19 -10.06
N ASP A 38 10.09 -10.73 -9.29
CA ASP A 38 11.46 -10.21 -9.12
C ASP A 38 11.58 -8.79 -8.54
N VAL A 39 10.46 -8.23 -8.05
CA VAL A 39 10.41 -6.91 -7.42
C VAL A 39 10.23 -7.05 -5.90
N ARG A 40 11.08 -6.32 -5.16
CA ARG A 40 10.93 -6.16 -3.71
C ARG A 40 9.71 -5.30 -3.42
N THR A 41 8.73 -5.84 -2.72
CA THR A 41 7.46 -5.15 -2.40
C THR A 41 6.98 -5.46 -0.99
N TRP A 42 5.97 -4.74 -0.53
CA TRP A 42 5.29 -5.03 0.73
C TRP A 42 4.19 -6.07 0.51
N ASP A 43 4.11 -7.08 1.39
CA ASP A 43 3.06 -8.10 1.34
C ASP A 43 1.67 -7.55 1.75
N LYS A 44 1.64 -6.55 2.65
CA LYS A 44 0.43 -5.97 3.24
C LYS A 44 0.45 -4.44 3.23
N PRO A 45 0.28 -3.76 2.08
CA PRO A 45 0.21 -2.29 2.02
C PRO A 45 -0.81 -1.66 2.99
N GLY A 46 -1.97 -2.31 3.18
CA GLY A 46 -3.02 -1.85 4.10
C GLY A 46 -2.67 -1.94 5.59
N ALA A 47 -1.58 -2.61 5.96
CA ALA A 47 -1.12 -2.66 7.35
C ALA A 47 -0.42 -1.37 7.79
N PHE A 48 0.05 -0.55 6.85
CA PHE A 48 0.61 0.77 7.14
C PHE A 48 -0.49 1.74 7.60
N GLY A 49 -0.14 2.63 8.53
CA GLY A 49 -0.96 3.81 8.86
C GLY A 49 -0.37 5.09 8.26
N PRO A 50 -1.01 6.25 8.46
CA PRO A 50 -0.44 7.54 8.08
C PRO A 50 0.93 7.78 8.71
N VAL A 51 1.80 8.52 8.01
CA VAL A 51 3.12 8.89 8.54
C VAL A 51 2.96 9.91 9.68
N PRO A 52 3.42 9.61 10.91
CA PRO A 52 3.42 10.56 12.02
C PRO A 52 4.17 11.85 11.67
N SER A 53 3.76 13.00 12.20
CA SER A 53 4.31 14.31 11.82
C SER A 53 5.81 14.41 12.08
N GLU A 54 6.27 13.86 13.19
CA GLU A 54 7.65 13.76 13.62
C GLU A 54 8.51 12.85 12.71
N LEU A 55 7.88 11.93 11.98
CA LEU A 55 8.56 11.00 11.06
C LEU A 55 8.50 11.43 9.60
N LYS A 56 7.79 12.53 9.26
CA LYS A 56 7.61 12.97 7.86
C LYS A 56 8.94 13.21 7.15
N THR A 57 9.85 13.94 7.76
CA THR A 57 11.16 14.25 7.16
C THR A 57 11.97 12.98 6.92
N ASN A 58 12.04 12.09 7.91
CA ASN A 58 12.76 10.83 7.79
C ASN A 58 12.12 9.93 6.72
N GLY A 59 10.80 9.79 6.74
CA GLY A 59 10.07 9.00 5.75
C GLY A 59 10.30 9.52 4.34
N GLN A 60 10.25 10.84 4.16
CA GLN A 60 10.52 11.45 2.86
C GLN A 60 11.95 11.19 2.39
N ALA A 61 12.94 11.27 3.28
CA ALA A 61 14.33 10.95 2.95
C ALA A 61 14.49 9.48 2.54
N VAL A 62 13.87 8.55 3.28
CA VAL A 62 13.86 7.12 2.94
C VAL A 62 13.24 6.89 1.57
N CYS A 63 12.06 7.44 1.30
CA CYS A 63 11.40 7.23 0.00
C CYS A 63 12.12 7.94 -1.15
N ALA A 64 12.72 9.12 -0.90
CA ALA A 64 13.50 9.82 -1.91
C ALA A 64 14.76 9.06 -2.35
N SER A 65 15.26 8.11 -1.54
CA SER A 65 16.35 7.22 -1.95
C SER A 65 15.98 6.31 -3.14
N LEU A 66 14.68 6.13 -3.40
CA LEU A 66 14.16 5.37 -4.54
C LEU A 66 13.98 6.24 -5.80
N ASN A 67 14.22 7.55 -5.70
CA ASN A 67 14.04 8.45 -6.82
C ASN A 67 14.96 8.07 -7.99
N THR A 68 14.41 8.21 -9.18
CA THR A 68 15.16 8.13 -10.44
C THR A 68 15.04 9.47 -11.17
N GLU A 69 15.62 9.56 -12.36
CA GLU A 69 15.40 10.69 -13.27
C GLU A 69 13.92 10.83 -13.65
N LYS A 70 13.21 9.71 -13.80
CA LYS A 70 11.83 9.67 -14.30
C LYS A 70 10.76 9.64 -13.20
N TYR A 71 11.09 9.12 -12.03
CA TYR A 71 10.12 8.84 -10.97
C TYR A 71 10.56 9.43 -9.64
N LYS A 72 9.62 10.11 -8.96
CA LYS A 72 9.79 10.55 -7.58
C LYS A 72 8.91 9.71 -6.65
N PHE A 73 9.33 9.58 -5.41
CA PHE A 73 8.66 8.78 -4.41
C PHE A 73 8.46 9.58 -3.12
N GLU A 74 7.30 9.39 -2.52
CA GLU A 74 6.89 10.05 -1.29
C GLU A 74 6.46 9.02 -0.24
N ALA A 75 6.75 9.33 1.02
CA ALA A 75 6.25 8.53 2.13
C ALA A 75 4.76 8.79 2.33
N ARG A 76 3.94 7.76 2.10
CA ARG A 76 2.49 7.83 2.33
C ARG A 76 2.06 7.06 3.57
N GLY A 77 2.79 6.01 3.94
CA GLY A 77 2.52 5.25 5.16
C GLY A 77 3.74 4.96 6.00
N TYR A 78 3.51 4.64 7.26
CA TYR A 78 4.51 4.22 8.23
C TYR A 78 4.02 3.02 9.04
N HIS A 79 4.92 2.09 9.36
CA HIS A 79 4.69 1.02 10.30
C HIS A 79 5.91 0.78 11.19
N ALA A 80 5.75 0.92 12.51
CA ALA A 80 6.82 0.88 13.51
C ALA A 80 7.50 -0.49 13.61
N ARG A 81 6.79 -1.55 13.26
CA ARG A 81 7.30 -2.93 13.25
C ARG A 81 7.42 -3.53 11.86
N ALA A 82 7.50 -2.71 10.81
CA ALA A 82 7.68 -3.23 9.44
C ALA A 82 8.89 -4.17 9.37
N GLU A 83 8.76 -5.27 8.65
CA GLU A 83 9.74 -6.35 8.64
C GLU A 83 10.50 -6.43 7.31
N ASN A 84 11.78 -6.81 7.40
CA ASN A 84 12.62 -7.16 6.26
C ASN A 84 12.23 -8.54 5.68
N ILE A 85 12.94 -8.99 4.64
CA ILE A 85 12.65 -10.27 3.98
C ILE A 85 12.79 -11.50 4.90
N ASP A 86 13.64 -11.41 5.92
CA ASP A 86 13.87 -12.46 6.92
C ASP A 86 12.82 -12.43 8.05
N GLY A 87 11.87 -11.50 8.01
CA GLY A 87 10.87 -11.31 9.07
C GLY A 87 11.41 -10.56 10.30
N LYS A 88 12.57 -9.88 10.20
CA LYS A 88 13.11 -9.06 11.28
C LYS A 88 12.61 -7.62 11.15
N PRO A 89 12.22 -6.96 12.25
CA PRO A 89 11.77 -5.57 12.19
C PRO A 89 12.90 -4.62 11.78
N PHE A 90 12.59 -3.60 10.99
CA PHE A 90 13.50 -2.50 10.73
C PHE A 90 13.66 -1.64 11.98
N ALA A 91 14.91 -1.29 12.32
CA ALA A 91 15.17 -0.30 13.35
C ALA A 91 14.59 1.06 12.90
N GLY A 92 13.68 1.62 13.70
CA GLY A 92 12.96 2.84 13.34
C GLY A 92 11.74 2.63 12.43
N GLY A 93 11.32 1.38 12.20
CA GLY A 93 10.14 1.06 11.39
C GLY A 93 10.39 1.13 9.88
N GLY A 94 9.30 1.05 9.10
CA GLY A 94 9.33 1.08 7.65
C GLY A 94 8.30 2.02 7.05
N TYR A 95 8.54 2.43 5.81
CA TYR A 95 7.72 3.40 5.09
C TYR A 95 7.10 2.79 3.83
N TYR A 96 5.83 3.14 3.58
CA TYR A 96 5.14 2.84 2.34
C TYR A 96 5.39 3.99 1.36
N CYS A 97 6.31 3.75 0.42
CA CYS A 97 6.72 4.71 -0.59
C CYS A 97 5.84 4.58 -1.83
N VAL A 98 5.20 5.68 -2.21
CA VAL A 98 4.34 5.74 -3.40
C VAL A 98 4.97 6.68 -4.40
N ARG A 99 4.92 6.30 -5.68
CA ARG A 99 5.35 7.19 -6.77
C ARG A 99 4.48 8.44 -6.77
N SER A 100 5.09 9.61 -6.60
CA SER A 100 4.48 10.91 -6.90
C SER A 100 5.00 11.39 -8.24
N ASN A 101 4.11 11.90 -9.07
CA ASN A 101 4.41 12.31 -10.43
C ASN A 101 4.18 13.80 -10.57
#